data_AF-A0A8X6XUU3-F1
#
_entry.id   AF-A0A8X6XUU3-F1
#
_cell.length_a   1.000
_cell.length_b   1.000
_cell.length_c   1.000
_cell.angle_alpha   90.00
_cell.angle_beta   90.00
_cell.angle_gamma   90.00
#
_symmetry.space_group_name_H-M   'P 1'
#
loop_
_entity.id
_entity.type
_entity.pdbx_description
1 polymer ?
#
loop_
_entity_poly.entity_id
_entity_poly.type
_entity_poly.pdbx_seq_one_letter_code
_entity_poly.pdbx_strand_id
1 'polypeptide(L)'
;MEEFAARGSGWTLARIKSLEVRINKYNLLRGSSYIDLPKVIKAKKAVINVKNENDNECFKLAILSALYPADNHVDRVSKYKPYENVLSFEGIEYPVKMEDRVLERIENMNTVSVNIYSYD
;
A
#
# COMPACT_ATOMS: atom_id res chain seq x y z
N MET A 1 28.16 30.27 -4.42
CA MET A 1 27.45 30.35 -3.13
C MET A 1 26.09 30.91 -3.49
N GLU A 2 25.08 30.05 -3.61
CA GLU A 2 23.83 30.37 -4.32
C GLU A 2 23.03 31.46 -3.61
N GLU A 3 22.83 32.56 -4.34
CA GLU A 3 21.94 33.66 -4.01
C GLU A 3 20.48 33.21 -4.11
N PHE A 4 19.76 33.23 -2.99
CA PHE A 4 18.31 33.38 -3.02
C PHE A 4 17.95 34.82 -2.66
N ALA A 5 18.05 35.69 -3.66
CA ALA A 5 17.55 37.05 -3.62
C ALA A 5 16.18 37.08 -4.31
N ALA A 6 15.09 36.86 -3.55
CA ALA A 6 13.75 37.10 -4.06
C ALA A 6 13.46 38.62 -4.08
N ARG A 7 14.02 39.28 -5.10
CA ARG A 7 13.61 40.57 -5.69
C ARG A 7 13.20 41.70 -4.71
N GLY A 8 14.18 42.53 -4.36
CA GLY A 8 14.07 43.98 -4.59
C GLY A 8 13.49 44.89 -3.49
N SER A 9 13.92 44.77 -2.23
CA SER A 9 13.58 45.79 -1.21
C SER A 9 14.78 46.32 -0.40
N GLY A 10 15.94 45.64 -0.41
CA GLY A 10 17.09 45.98 0.44
C GLY A 10 16.88 45.63 1.92
N TRP A 11 15.83 44.89 2.26
CA TRP A 11 15.57 44.45 3.63
C TRP A 11 16.41 43.22 3.98
N THR A 12 17.08 43.29 5.14
CA THR A 12 17.82 42.16 5.71
C THR A 12 17.07 41.63 6.93
N LEU A 13 16.94 40.31 7.02
CA LEU A 13 16.36 39.65 8.19
C LEU A 13 17.23 39.96 9.44
N ALA A 14 16.71 40.78 10.35
CA ALA A 14 17.45 41.18 11.55
C ALA A 14 17.51 40.06 12.61
N ARG A 15 16.40 39.36 12.87
CA ARG A 15 16.30 38.29 13.87
C ARG A 15 14.97 37.52 13.77
N ILE A 16 15.03 36.19 13.85
CA ILE A 16 13.87 35.34 14.15
C ILE A 16 13.73 35.24 15.68
N LYS A 17 12.54 35.56 16.22
CA LYS A 17 12.27 35.54 17.67
C LYS A 17 11.98 34.12 18.19
N SER A 18 11.27 33.32 17.41
CA SER A 18 11.01 31.89 17.65
C SER A 18 10.61 31.24 16.32
N LEU A 19 10.94 29.96 16.17
CA LEU A 19 10.49 29.11 15.07
C LEU A 19 10.00 27.80 15.69
N GLU A 20 8.76 27.43 15.40
CA GLU A 20 8.20 26.15 15.81
C GLU A 20 7.97 25.31 14.55
N VAL A 21 8.55 24.11 14.52
CA VAL A 21 8.33 23.13 13.45
C VAL A 21 7.65 21.92 14.05
N ARG A 22 6.43 21.63 13.62
CA ARG A 22 5.68 20.43 14.04
C ARG A 22 5.87 19.34 13.01
N ILE A 23 6.56 18.27 13.40
CA ILE A 23 6.77 17.09 12.56
C ILE A 23 5.85 15.99 13.08
N ASN A 24 4.88 15.58 12.25
CA ASN A 24 4.09 14.39 12.51
C ASN A 24 4.67 13.22 11.72
N LYS A 25 4.85 12.08 12.37
CA LYS A 25 5.29 10.86 11.69
C LYS A 25 4.11 10.30 10.89
N TYR A 26 4.18 10.41 9.57
CA TYR A 26 3.18 9.81 8.68
C TYR A 26 3.50 8.32 8.48
N ASN A 27 2.71 7.46 9.12
CA ASN A 27 2.80 6.00 8.94
C ASN A 27 1.71 5.56 7.97
N LEU A 28 2.06 5.49 6.69
CA LEU A 28 1.17 4.94 5.66
C LEU A 28 0.87 3.47 5.94
N LEU A 29 -0.37 3.08 5.66
CA LEU A 29 -0.71 1.68 5.49
C LEU A 29 0.14 1.11 4.34
N ARG A 30 0.67 -0.09 4.53
CA ARG A 30 1.48 -0.79 3.54
C ARG A 30 1.13 -2.27 3.54
N GLY A 31 1.31 -2.90 2.39
CA GLY A 31 1.34 -4.35 2.28
C GLY A 31 2.47 -4.96 3.10
N SER A 32 2.49 -6.29 3.17
CA SER A 32 3.49 -7.04 3.91
C SER A 32 3.54 -8.49 3.41
N SER A 33 4.28 -9.33 4.13
CA SER A 33 4.15 -10.77 4.10
C SER A 33 2.92 -11.21 4.93
N TYR A 34 2.75 -12.52 5.11
CA TYR A 34 1.65 -13.06 5.90
C TYR A 34 1.62 -12.50 7.32
N ILE A 35 0.47 -11.96 7.70
CA ILE A 35 0.13 -11.56 9.08
C ILE A 35 -1.14 -12.32 9.47
N ASP A 36 -1.12 -12.97 10.63
CA ASP A 36 -2.30 -13.72 11.09
C ASP A 36 -3.45 -12.77 11.43
N LEU A 37 -4.67 -13.18 11.06
CA LEU A 37 -5.86 -12.36 11.31
C LEU A 37 -6.17 -12.29 12.81
N PRO A 38 -6.67 -11.14 13.31
CA PRO A 38 -7.30 -11.06 14.62
C PRO A 38 -8.36 -12.16 14.79
N LYS A 39 -8.43 -12.74 16.00
CA LYS A 39 -9.32 -13.89 16.31
C LYS A 39 -10.76 -13.67 15.88
N VAL A 40 -11.28 -12.45 16.06
CA VAL A 40 -12.65 -12.06 15.70
C VAL A 40 -12.90 -12.17 14.20
N ILE A 41 -11.98 -11.66 13.37
CA ILE A 41 -12.11 -11.72 11.90
C ILE A 41 -11.93 -13.17 11.42
N LYS A 42 -10.93 -13.87 11.97
CA LYS A 42 -10.66 -15.28 11.65
C LYS A 42 -11.86 -16.18 11.93
N ALA A 43 -12.58 -15.94 13.04
CA ALA A 43 -13.77 -16.68 13.41
C ALA A 43 -14.94 -16.48 12.44
N LYS A 44 -15.06 -15.30 11.81
CA LYS A 44 -16.12 -15.01 10.82
C LYS A 44 -15.94 -15.78 9.52
N LYS A 45 -14.73 -16.24 9.20
CA LYS A 45 -14.39 -16.93 7.94
C LYS A 45 -14.84 -16.17 6.67
N ALA A 46 -14.92 -14.84 6.76
CA ALA A 46 -15.42 -13.96 5.70
C ALA A 46 -14.31 -13.35 4.84
N VAL A 47 -13.05 -13.58 5.18
CA VAL A 47 -11.87 -13.01 4.50
C VAL A 47 -10.92 -14.14 4.14
N ILE A 48 -10.42 -14.12 2.91
CA ILE A 48 -9.34 -15.00 2.47
C ILE A 48 -8.01 -14.35 2.91
N ASN A 49 -7.25 -15.04 3.75
CA ASN A 49 -5.91 -14.60 4.17
C ASN A 49 -4.86 -15.55 3.57
N VAL A 50 -4.32 -15.18 2.40
CA VAL A 50 -3.32 -15.98 1.70
C VAL A 50 -1.99 -15.95 2.45
N LYS A 51 -1.40 -17.13 2.68
CA LYS A 51 -0.17 -17.32 3.47
C LYS A 51 1.11 -17.11 2.67
N ASN A 52 1.44 -15.86 2.41
CA ASN A 52 2.67 -15.46 1.74
C ASN A 52 3.82 -15.19 2.73
N GLU A 53 4.32 -16.24 3.37
CA GLU A 53 5.33 -16.11 4.44
C GLU A 53 6.71 -15.65 3.94
N ASN A 54 7.02 -15.86 2.65
CA ASN A 54 8.36 -15.68 2.08
C ASN A 54 8.48 -14.52 1.08
N ASP A 55 7.43 -13.72 0.90
CA ASP A 55 7.40 -12.60 -0.02
C ASP A 55 6.55 -11.44 0.55
N ASN A 56 6.50 -10.31 -0.15
CA ASN A 56 5.71 -9.13 0.25
C ASN A 56 4.52 -8.86 -0.69
N GLU A 57 4.04 -9.89 -1.40
CA GLU A 57 3.02 -9.78 -2.45
C GLU A 57 1.58 -9.92 -1.92
N CYS A 58 1.31 -9.62 -0.64
CA CYS A 58 -0.03 -9.83 -0.05
C CYS A 58 -1.13 -9.06 -0.80
N PHE A 59 -0.81 -7.87 -1.32
CA PHE A 59 -1.74 -7.03 -2.06
C PHE A 59 -2.14 -7.69 -3.39
N LYS A 60 -1.17 -8.18 -4.16
CA LYS A 60 -1.41 -8.92 -5.40
C LYS A 60 -2.22 -10.19 -5.12
N LEU A 61 -1.84 -10.94 -4.09
CA LEU A 61 -2.54 -12.16 -3.71
C LEU A 61 -3.97 -11.91 -3.23
N ALA A 62 -4.22 -10.78 -2.54
CA ALA A 62 -5.57 -10.38 -2.16
C ALA A 62 -6.46 -10.16 -3.40
N ILE A 63 -5.98 -9.40 -4.39
CA ILE A 63 -6.73 -9.16 -5.64
C ILE A 63 -6.94 -10.47 -6.41
N LEU A 64 -5.89 -11.28 -6.58
CA LEU A 64 -6.00 -12.57 -7.27
C LEU A 64 -6.99 -13.51 -6.57
N SER A 65 -6.98 -13.56 -5.24
CA SER A 65 -7.92 -14.39 -4.48
C SER A 65 -9.38 -13.96 -4.60
N ALA A 66 -9.62 -12.67 -4.83
CA ALA A 66 -10.97 -12.14 -5.02
C ALA A 66 -11.48 -12.38 -6.45
N LEU A 67 -10.62 -12.24 -7.46
CA LEU A 67 -10.99 -12.42 -8.87
C LEU A 67 -10.99 -13.89 -9.32
N TYR A 68 -10.10 -14.70 -8.76
CA TYR A 68 -9.92 -16.12 -9.09
C TYR A 68 -10.05 -16.97 -7.82
N PRO A 69 -11.26 -17.06 -7.24
CA PRO A 69 -11.47 -17.80 -6.00
C PRO A 69 -11.14 -19.29 -6.20
N ALA A 70 -10.44 -19.87 -5.23
CA ALA A 70 -10.19 -21.31 -5.19
C ALA A 70 -11.30 -22.04 -4.41
N ASP A 71 -11.59 -23.28 -4.79
CA ASP A 71 -12.64 -24.08 -4.13
C ASP A 71 -12.21 -24.55 -2.72
N ASN A 72 -10.93 -24.88 -2.56
CA ASN A 72 -10.39 -25.44 -1.32
C ASN A 72 -8.93 -25.05 -1.10
N HIS A 73 -8.56 -24.97 0.19
CA HIS A 73 -7.27 -24.43 0.64
C HIS A 73 -6.99 -23.02 0.07
N VAL A 74 -7.99 -22.15 0.18
CA VAL A 74 -7.98 -20.76 -0.31
C VAL A 74 -6.84 -19.91 0.28
N ASP A 75 -6.24 -20.37 1.37
CA ASP A 75 -5.11 -19.71 2.03
C ASP A 75 -3.75 -20.01 1.36
N ARG A 76 -3.66 -20.92 0.38
CA ARG A 76 -2.38 -21.32 -0.24
C ARG A 76 -2.01 -20.48 -1.45
N VAL A 77 -0.81 -19.90 -1.45
CA VAL A 77 -0.24 -19.15 -2.58
C VAL A 77 -0.23 -19.96 -3.88
N SER A 78 0.03 -21.27 -3.81
CA SER A 78 0.07 -22.14 -5.00
C SER A 78 -1.23 -22.19 -5.80
N LYS A 79 -2.37 -21.85 -5.18
CA LYS A 79 -3.67 -21.77 -5.86
C LYS A 79 -3.77 -20.59 -6.81
N TYR A 80 -2.98 -19.54 -6.58
CA TYR A 80 -3.05 -18.29 -7.33
C TYR A 80 -1.90 -18.11 -8.32
N LYS A 81 -0.85 -18.96 -8.25
CA LYS A 81 0.26 -18.97 -9.21
C LYS A 81 -0.18 -19.04 -10.69
N PRO A 82 -1.18 -19.85 -11.08
CA PRO A 82 -1.63 -19.89 -12.48
C PRO A 82 -2.13 -18.53 -13.00
N TYR A 83 -2.53 -17.63 -12.11
CA TYR A 83 -3.09 -16.32 -12.43
C TYR A 83 -2.08 -15.17 -12.22
N GLU A 84 -0.83 -15.47 -11.88
CA GLU A 84 0.16 -14.46 -11.47
C GLU A 84 0.45 -13.40 -12.55
N ASN A 85 0.29 -13.77 -13.82
CA ASN A 85 0.53 -12.94 -15.00
C ASN A 85 -0.75 -12.42 -15.65
N VAL A 86 -1.92 -12.70 -15.06
CA VAL A 86 -3.21 -12.25 -15.60
C VAL A 86 -3.45 -10.77 -15.32
N LEU A 87 -2.89 -10.27 -14.22
CA LEU A 87 -2.90 -8.86 -13.84
C LEU A 87 -1.50 -8.27 -14.00
N SER A 88 -1.44 -7.02 -14.46
CA SER A 88 -0.20 -6.26 -14.50
C SER A 88 0.04 -5.53 -13.18
N PHE A 89 1.21 -5.74 -12.62
CA PHE A 89 1.76 -4.97 -11.49
C PHE A 89 3.04 -4.24 -11.89
N GLU A 90 3.16 -3.88 -13.18
CA GLU A 90 4.36 -3.27 -13.74
C GLU A 90 4.67 -1.93 -13.06
N GLY A 91 5.91 -1.81 -12.57
CA GLY A 91 6.39 -0.62 -11.86
C GLY A 91 5.72 -0.39 -10.50
N ILE A 92 5.10 -1.42 -9.92
CA ILE A 92 4.64 -1.42 -8.52
C ILE A 92 5.74 -2.03 -7.65
N GLU A 93 6.16 -1.31 -6.62
CA GLU A 93 7.12 -1.79 -5.63
C GLU A 93 6.43 -2.58 -4.52
N TYR A 94 7.04 -3.68 -4.10
CA TYR A 94 6.59 -4.46 -2.94
C TYR A 94 7.49 -4.19 -1.71
N PRO A 95 6.90 -4.10 -0.49
CA PRO A 95 5.47 -4.10 -0.20
C PRO A 95 4.75 -2.85 -0.74
N VAL A 96 3.56 -3.06 -1.29
CA VAL A 96 2.74 -1.98 -1.87
C VAL A 96 2.43 -0.93 -0.80
N LYS A 97 2.77 0.33 -1.07
CA LYS A 97 2.34 1.47 -0.24
C LYS A 97 0.92 1.83 -0.61
N MET A 98 0.03 2.00 0.38
CA MET A 98 -1.36 2.37 0.14
C MET A 98 -1.47 3.88 -0.12
N GLU A 99 -0.93 4.31 -1.26
CA GLU A 99 -0.99 5.68 -1.76
C GLU A 99 -1.95 5.74 -2.95
N ASP A 100 -2.78 6.78 -3.04
CA ASP A 100 -3.79 6.91 -4.10
C ASP A 100 -3.22 6.73 -5.50
N ARG A 101 -2.05 7.32 -5.78
CA ARG A 101 -1.36 7.18 -7.08
C ARG A 101 -0.99 5.73 -7.43
N VAL A 102 -0.63 4.93 -6.42
CA VAL A 102 -0.28 3.52 -6.62
C VAL A 102 -1.55 2.73 -6.90
N LEU A 103 -2.63 3.00 -6.17
CA LEU A 103 -3.93 2.36 -6.37
C LEU A 103 -4.53 2.70 -7.74
N GLU A 104 -4.59 3.99 -8.10
CA GLU A 104 -5.04 4.47 -9.41
C GLU A 104 -4.26 3.79 -10.54
N ARG A 105 -2.93 3.64 -10.39
CA ARG A 105 -2.11 2.94 -11.38
C ARG A 105 -2.55 1.48 -11.54
N ILE A 106 -2.75 0.77 -10.44
CA ILE A 106 -3.17 -0.64 -10.46
C ILE A 106 -4.58 -0.80 -11.04
N GLU A 107 -5.51 0.05 -10.64
CA GLU A 107 -6.89 0.07 -11.15
C GLU A 107 -6.92 0.32 -12.66
N ASN A 108 -6.19 1.32 -13.14
CA ASN A 108 -6.11 1.66 -14.57
C ASN A 108 -5.43 0.56 -15.40
N MET A 109 -4.38 -0.09 -14.89
CA MET A 109 -3.69 -1.17 -15.61
C MET A 109 -4.53 -2.44 -15.74
N ASN A 110 -5.47 -2.67 -14.82
CA ASN A 110 -6.20 -3.93 -14.73
C ASN A 110 -7.71 -3.79 -14.95
N THR A 111 -8.23 -2.58 -15.15
CA THR A 111 -9.68 -2.30 -15.23
C THR A 111 -10.43 -2.88 -14.02
N VAL A 112 -9.87 -2.70 -12.83
CA VAL A 112 -10.47 -3.13 -11.54
C VAL A 112 -10.68 -1.92 -10.64
N SER A 113 -11.51 -2.08 -9.60
CA SER A 113 -11.58 -1.12 -8.49
C SER A 113 -11.21 -1.82 -7.19
N VAL A 114 -10.39 -1.15 -6.38
CA VAL A 114 -9.84 -1.67 -5.13
C VAL A 114 -10.24 -0.75 -3.98
N ASN A 115 -10.89 -1.32 -2.98
CA ASN A 115 -11.24 -0.62 -1.74
C ASN A 115 -10.43 -1.18 -0.57
N ILE A 116 -9.81 -0.30 0.22
CA ILE A 116 -9.00 -0.68 1.38
C ILE A 116 -9.71 -0.22 2.64
N TYR A 117 -9.85 -1.15 3.59
CA TYR A 117 -10.45 -0.90 4.90
C TYR A 117 -9.44 -1.21 6.00
N SER A 118 -9.40 -0.40 7.04
CA SER A 118 -8.66 -0.67 8.27
C SER A 118 -9.58 -1.29 9.32
N TYR A 119 -8.99 -2.08 10.21
CA TYR A 119 -9.63 -2.60 11.40
C TYR A 119 -8.90 -2.04 12.62
N ASP A 120 -9.62 -1.29 13.45
CA ASP A 120 -9.11 -0.67 14.68
C ASP A 120 -9.15 -1.65 15.87
#